data_AF-A0A661GGZ8-F1
#
_entry.id   AF-A0A661GGZ8-F1
#
_cell.length_a   1.000
_cell.length_b   1.000
_cell.length_c   1.000
_cell.angle_alpha   90.00
_cell.angle_beta   90.00
_cell.angle_gamma   90.00
#
_symmetry.space_group_name_H-M   'P 1'
#
loop_
_entity.id
_entity.type
_entity.pdbx_description
1 polymer ?
#
loop_
_entity_poly.entity_id
_entity_poly.type
_entity_poly.pdbx_seq_one_letter_code
_entity_poly.pdbx_strand_id
1 'polypeptide(L)'
;PYFEGKEKKGPRREIMYFGANGLLNAIRVDDWKVAFASEDGPMPKAYRKVGAWPVFTNLRADPFESAQRESDMYVRWMADNMWLMVPAQVFVKDFMMSIKDYPFQAGSSLSVGNIGYDTLRMNKAKGDLQRLLDISIQN
;
A
#
# COMPACT_ATOMS: atom_id res chain seq x y z
N PRO A 1 15.44 -24.57 -2.06
CA PRO A 1 16.10 -24.31 -3.35
C PRO A 1 17.16 -23.18 -3.31
N TYR A 2 16.79 -21.93 -2.99
CA TYR A 2 17.77 -20.83 -2.90
C TYR A 2 18.79 -21.04 -1.77
N PHE A 3 18.33 -21.38 -0.57
CA PHE A 3 19.22 -21.67 0.58
C PHE A 3 20.08 -22.93 0.40
N GLU A 4 19.71 -23.82 -0.52
CA GLU A 4 20.51 -25.00 -0.89
C GLU A 4 21.54 -24.67 -1.98
N GLY A 5 21.61 -23.42 -2.47
CA GLY A 5 22.51 -23.00 -3.55
C GLY A 5 22.10 -23.46 -4.95
N LYS A 6 20.95 -24.15 -5.09
CA LYS A 6 20.45 -24.68 -6.38
C LYS A 6 19.94 -23.57 -7.32
N GLU A 7 19.53 -22.44 -6.76
CA GLU A 7 19.01 -21.30 -7.50
C GLU A 7 19.76 -20.03 -7.12
N LYS A 8 20.01 -19.14 -8.09
CA LYS A 8 20.75 -17.88 -7.86
C LYS A 8 19.89 -16.77 -7.23
N LYS A 9 18.56 -16.90 -7.26
CA LYS A 9 17.63 -15.91 -6.70
C LYS A 9 16.54 -16.61 -5.89
N GLY A 10 16.06 -15.92 -4.86
CA GLY A 10 14.88 -16.35 -4.13
C GLY A 10 13.63 -16.32 -5.03
N PRO A 11 12.61 -17.14 -4.73
CA PRO A 11 11.38 -17.19 -5.51
C PRO A 11 10.50 -15.94 -5.36
N ARG A 12 10.66 -15.19 -4.26
CA ARG A 12 9.92 -13.94 -4.00
C ARG A 12 10.55 -12.78 -4.76
N ARG A 13 9.79 -12.16 -5.66
CA ARG A 13 10.20 -10.95 -6.38
C ARG A 13 9.56 -9.70 -5.84
N GLU A 14 8.32 -9.81 -5.36
CA GLU A 14 7.49 -8.71 -4.90
C GLU A 14 7.30 -8.70 -3.38
N ILE A 15 7.28 -7.49 -2.81
CA ILE A 15 7.02 -7.22 -1.40
C ILE A 15 6.03 -6.06 -1.31
N MET A 16 4.93 -6.27 -0.58
CA MET A 16 3.95 -5.23 -0.28
C MET A 16 4.24 -4.62 1.10
N TYR A 17 4.30 -3.29 1.17
CA TYR A 17 4.54 -2.56 2.42
C TYR A 17 3.23 -1.93 2.88
N PHE A 18 2.59 -2.55 3.87
CA PHE A 18 1.42 -2.02 4.55
C PHE A 18 1.83 -1.27 5.81
N GLY A 19 1.19 -0.14 6.08
CA GLY A 19 1.28 0.55 7.36
C GLY A 19 0.50 -0.21 8.46
N ALA A 20 0.72 0.18 9.71
CA ALA A 20 0.03 -0.43 10.86
C ALA A 20 -1.51 -0.30 10.81
N ASN A 21 -2.01 0.69 10.08
CA ASN A 21 -3.42 0.91 9.81
C ASN A 21 -3.98 0.07 8.64
N GLY A 22 -3.19 -0.82 8.05
CA GLY A 22 -3.61 -1.66 6.92
C GLY A 22 -3.63 -0.95 5.57
N LEU A 23 -3.13 0.29 5.47
CA LEU A 23 -3.03 1.00 4.19
C LEU A 23 -1.74 0.63 3.45
N LEU A 24 -1.85 0.39 2.15
CA LEU A 24 -0.69 0.15 1.29
C LEU A 24 0.13 1.44 1.15
N ASN A 25 1.40 1.39 1.53
CA ASN A 25 2.33 2.52 1.47
C ASN A 25 3.30 2.40 0.30
N ALA A 26 3.80 1.19 0.01
CA ALA A 26 4.71 0.96 -1.10
C ALA A 26 4.65 -0.48 -1.62
N ILE A 27 5.22 -0.69 -2.80
CA ILE A 27 5.61 -2.01 -3.29
C ILE A 27 7.10 -2.03 -3.60
N ARG A 28 7.72 -3.19 -3.51
CA ARG A 28 9.04 -3.45 -4.08
C ARG A 28 8.95 -4.62 -5.03
N VAL A 29 9.50 -4.48 -6.22
CA VAL A 29 9.68 -5.55 -7.19
C VAL A 29 11.15 -5.56 -7.59
N ASP A 30 11.85 -6.65 -7.24
CA ASP A 30 13.30 -6.77 -7.35
C ASP A 30 14.04 -5.59 -6.70
N ASP A 31 14.73 -4.78 -7.49
CA ASP A 31 15.50 -3.62 -7.03
C ASP A 31 14.68 -2.33 -6.99
N TRP A 32 13.45 -2.32 -7.53
CA TRP A 32 12.63 -1.12 -7.62
C TRP A 32 11.62 -1.06 -6.48
N LYS A 33 11.59 0.06 -5.78
CA LYS A 33 10.55 0.42 -4.82
C LYS A 33 9.70 1.55 -5.41
N VAL A 34 8.39 1.40 -5.33
CA VAL A 34 7.41 2.43 -5.68
C VAL A 34 6.59 2.73 -4.44
N ALA A 35 6.77 3.93 -3.88
CA ALA A 35 6.06 4.40 -2.70
C ALA A 35 4.90 5.32 -3.10
N PHE A 36 3.69 4.98 -2.68
CA PHE A 36 2.47 5.76 -2.91
C PHE A 36 2.19 6.73 -1.75
N ALA A 37 2.66 6.37 -0.56
CA ALA A 37 2.52 7.17 0.63
C ALA A 37 3.79 7.08 1.49
N SER A 38 4.08 8.16 2.20
CA SER A 38 5.13 8.23 3.21
C SER A 38 4.52 8.59 4.56
N GLU A 39 5.27 8.35 5.63
CA GLU A 39 4.95 8.87 6.96
C GLU A 39 5.92 10.00 7.28
N ASP A 40 5.39 11.14 7.71
CA ASP A 40 6.18 12.31 8.04
C ASP A 40 6.12 12.59 9.54
N GLY A 41 7.29 12.73 10.16
CA GLY A 41 7.46 12.92 11.61
C GLY A 41 7.94 11.67 12.36
N PRO A 42 8.29 11.84 13.65
CA PRO A 42 8.69 10.71 14.50
C PRO A 42 7.50 9.81 14.79
N MET A 43 7.74 8.51 15.00
CA MET A 43 6.72 7.46 15.19
C MET A 43 5.45 7.88 15.96
N PRO A 44 5.49 8.53 17.15
CA PRO A 44 4.27 8.87 17.88
C PRO A 44 3.45 10.02 17.28
N LYS A 45 4.04 10.83 16.39
CA LYS A 45 3.41 12.00 15.76
C LYS A 45 3.33 11.87 14.24
N ALA A 46 3.78 10.74 13.71
CA ALA A 46 3.88 10.54 12.29
C ALA A 46 2.49 10.58 11.65
N TYR A 47 2.35 11.32 10.56
CA TYR A 47 1.13 11.34 9.78
C TYR A 47 1.40 10.80 8.37
N ARG A 48 0.42 10.10 7.82
CA ARG A 48 0.54 9.52 6.47
C ARG A 48 0.28 10.61 5.43
N LYS A 49 1.26 10.83 4.56
CA LYS A 49 1.20 11.74 3.42
C LYS A 49 1.06 10.93 2.14
N VAL A 50 0.04 11.24 1.35
CA VAL A 50 -0.17 10.64 0.02
C VAL A 50 0.21 11.68 -1.03
N GLY A 51 1.22 11.37 -1.84
CA GLY A 51 1.64 12.24 -2.94
C GLY A 51 0.69 12.14 -4.13
N ALA A 52 0.63 13.18 -4.95
CA ALA A 52 -0.04 13.11 -6.25
C ALA A 52 0.67 12.15 -7.22
N TRP A 53 1.99 12.03 -7.04
CA TRP A 53 2.84 11.12 -7.80
C TRP A 53 3.53 10.16 -6.83
N PRO A 54 3.67 8.88 -7.21
CA PRO A 54 4.48 7.94 -6.44
C PRO A 54 5.96 8.33 -6.50
N VAL A 55 6.70 7.96 -5.45
CA VAL A 55 8.15 8.07 -5.38
C VAL A 55 8.75 6.76 -5.90
N PHE A 56 9.71 6.86 -6.81
CA PHE A 56 10.45 5.72 -7.33
C PHE A 56 11.83 5.69 -6.70
N THR A 57 12.28 4.50 -6.33
CA THR A 57 13.64 4.31 -5.81
C THR A 57 14.20 3.01 -6.34
N ASN A 58 15.42 3.05 -6.86
CA ASN A 58 16.17 1.83 -7.12
C ASN A 58 17.00 1.52 -5.87
N LEU A 59 16.58 0.55 -5.07
CA LEU A 59 17.20 0.20 -3.78
C LEU A 59 18.61 -0.41 -3.94
N ARG A 60 18.99 -0.87 -5.14
CA ARG A 60 20.37 -1.29 -5.40
C ARG A 60 21.29 -0.07 -5.55
N ALA A 61 20.80 1.00 -6.18
CA ALA A 61 21.57 2.22 -6.40
C ALA A 61 21.48 3.20 -5.22
N ASP A 62 20.31 3.28 -4.59
CA ASP A 62 19.99 4.16 -3.45
C ASP A 62 19.32 3.34 -2.32
N PRO A 63 20.10 2.63 -1.50
CA PRO A 63 19.57 1.82 -0.40
C PRO A 63 18.91 2.64 0.72
N PHE A 64 19.22 3.93 0.81
CA PHE A 64 18.75 4.83 1.87
C PHE A 64 17.57 5.71 1.44
N GLU A 65 17.13 5.58 0.19
CA GLU A 65 16.00 6.34 -0.36
C GLU A 65 16.20 7.86 -0.19
N SER A 66 17.44 8.34 -0.39
CA SER A 66 17.81 9.74 -0.18
C SER A 66 17.64 10.59 -1.43
N ALA A 67 17.68 9.99 -2.63
CA ALA A 67 17.71 10.74 -3.89
C ALA A 67 16.51 11.68 -4.06
N GLN A 68 15.32 11.29 -3.63
CA GLN A 68 14.11 12.12 -3.72
C GLN A 68 14.17 13.39 -2.85
N ARG A 69 14.99 13.39 -1.80
CA ARG A 69 15.15 14.52 -0.87
C ARG A 69 16.39 15.36 -1.18
N GLU A 70 17.45 14.71 -1.65
CA GLU A 70 18.79 15.30 -1.71
C GLU A 70 19.29 15.54 -3.15
N SER A 71 18.65 14.97 -4.17
CA SER A 71 19.10 15.10 -5.55
C SER A 71 18.28 16.12 -6.35
N ASP A 72 18.97 17.12 -6.89
CA ASP A 72 18.38 18.10 -7.82
C ASP A 72 17.92 17.47 -9.14
N MET A 73 18.50 16.32 -9.51
CA MET A 73 18.19 15.62 -10.76
C MET A 73 17.14 14.52 -10.60
N TYR A 74 16.58 14.34 -9.40
CA TYR A 74 15.63 13.26 -9.11
C TYR A 74 14.40 13.31 -10.03
N VAL A 75 13.82 14.49 -10.27
CA VAL A 75 12.62 14.63 -11.10
C VAL A 75 12.89 14.19 -12.55
N ARG A 76 14.06 14.53 -13.09
CA ARG A 76 14.47 14.09 -14.43
C ARG A 76 14.63 12.58 -14.47
N TRP A 77 15.35 12.01 -13.50
CA TRP A 77 15.55 10.56 -13.40
C TRP A 77 14.22 9.81 -13.20
N MET A 78 13.30 10.36 -12.42
CA MET A 78 11.96 9.82 -12.23
C MET A 78 11.18 9.81 -13.54
N ALA A 79 11.27 10.90 -14.33
CA ALA A 79 10.64 10.99 -15.65
C ALA A 79 11.15 9.91 -16.61
N ASP A 80 12.47 9.69 -16.64
CA ASP A 80 13.09 8.64 -17.47
C ASP A 80 12.63 7.22 -17.02
N ASN A 81 12.17 7.07 -15.78
CA ASN A 81 11.68 5.81 -15.20
C ASN A 81 10.15 5.76 -15.00
N MET A 82 9.38 6.67 -15.61
CA MET A 82 7.92 6.70 -15.48
C MET A 82 7.21 5.43 -15.97
N TRP A 83 7.87 4.63 -16.80
CA TRP A 83 7.39 3.32 -17.24
C TRP A 83 7.05 2.37 -16.07
N LEU A 84 7.60 2.60 -14.87
CA LEU A 84 7.32 1.82 -13.66
C LEU A 84 5.87 1.94 -13.15
N MET A 85 5.14 3.01 -13.51
CA MET A 85 3.77 3.23 -12.99
C MET A 85 2.80 2.12 -13.36
N VAL A 86 2.84 1.65 -14.61
CA VAL A 86 1.87 0.66 -15.10
C VAL A 86 2.13 -0.72 -14.50
N PRO A 87 3.37 -1.26 -14.52
CA PRO A 87 3.67 -2.53 -13.86
C PRO A 87 3.32 -2.52 -12.37
N ALA A 88 3.59 -1.41 -11.66
CA ALA A 88 3.29 -1.30 -10.24
C ALA A 88 1.79 -1.56 -9.94
N GLN A 89 0.90 -1.02 -10.77
CA GLN A 89 -0.54 -1.25 -10.61
C GLN A 89 -0.94 -2.71 -10.85
N VAL A 90 -0.29 -3.39 -11.80
CA VAL A 90 -0.55 -4.82 -12.08
C VAL A 90 -0.19 -5.67 -10.86
N PHE A 91 1.00 -5.49 -10.28
CA PHE A 91 1.40 -6.24 -9.08
C PHE A 91 0.47 -6.01 -7.89
N VAL A 92 0.02 -4.76 -7.68
CA VAL A 92 -0.96 -4.45 -6.64
C VAL A 92 -2.28 -5.16 -6.93
N LYS A 93 -2.77 -5.11 -8.17
CA LYS A 93 -4.01 -5.77 -8.58
C LYS A 93 -3.96 -7.28 -8.36
N ASP A 94 -2.88 -7.93 -8.77
CA ASP A 94 -2.72 -9.38 -8.65
C ASP A 94 -2.64 -9.80 -7.17
N PHE A 95 -1.94 -9.03 -6.34
CA PHE A 95 -1.93 -9.26 -4.90
C PHE A 95 -3.33 -9.14 -4.29
N MET A 96 -4.09 -8.09 -4.63
CA MET A 96 -5.45 -7.92 -4.13
C MET A 96 -6.40 -9.04 -4.58
N MET A 97 -6.22 -9.60 -5.79
CA MET A 97 -6.99 -10.77 -6.23
C MET A 97 -6.68 -12.01 -5.41
N SER A 98 -5.44 -12.19 -4.96
CA SER A 98 -5.07 -13.35 -4.15
C SER A 98 -5.71 -13.35 -2.76
N ILE A 99 -6.10 -12.18 -2.23
CA ILE A 99 -6.68 -12.05 -0.88
C ILE A 99 -8.17 -12.43 -0.84
N LYS A 100 -8.88 -12.49 -1.98
CA LYS A 100 -10.34 -12.64 -2.04
C LYS A 100 -10.89 -13.78 -1.16
N ASP A 101 -10.19 -14.91 -1.11
CA ASP A 101 -10.64 -16.11 -0.41
C ASP A 101 -10.11 -16.20 1.03
N TYR A 102 -9.34 -15.21 1.49
CA TYR A 102 -8.80 -15.14 2.84
C TYR A 102 -9.72 -14.33 3.77
N PRO A 103 -9.87 -14.75 5.04
CA PRO A 103 -10.70 -14.03 6.00
C PRO A 103 -10.13 -12.63 6.28
N PHE A 104 -10.98 -11.62 6.17
CA PHE A 104 -10.62 -10.23 6.47
C PHE A 104 -10.47 -10.02 7.98
N GLN A 105 -9.41 -9.30 8.37
CA GLN A 105 -9.22 -8.78 9.72
C GLN A 105 -9.07 -7.26 9.65
N ALA A 106 -9.92 -6.54 10.39
CA ALA A 106 -9.84 -5.09 10.45
C ALA A 106 -8.57 -4.66 11.21
N GLY A 107 -7.82 -3.71 10.63
CA GLY A 107 -6.72 -3.07 11.33
C GLY A 107 -7.22 -2.31 12.57
N SER A 108 -6.49 -2.42 13.68
CA SER A 108 -6.81 -1.67 14.90
C SER A 108 -6.09 -0.33 14.88
N SER A 109 -6.84 0.77 15.07
CA SER A 109 -6.28 2.10 15.28
C SER A 109 -6.33 2.44 16.77
N LEU A 110 -5.19 2.88 17.32
CA LEU A 110 -5.14 3.45 18.67
C LEU A 110 -5.74 4.87 18.74
N SER A 111 -5.93 5.52 17.59
CA SER A 111 -6.57 6.83 17.49
C SER A 111 -8.08 6.70 17.28
N VAL A 112 -8.85 7.46 18.06
CA VAL A 112 -10.29 7.68 17.87
C VAL A 112 -10.60 8.85 16.93
N GLY A 113 -9.56 9.55 16.44
CA GLY A 113 -9.72 10.77 15.63
C GLY A 113 -10.36 10.55 14.26
N ASN A 114 -10.50 9.30 13.81
CA ASN A 114 -11.13 8.95 12.54
C ASN A 114 -12.65 8.74 12.66
N ILE A 115 -13.26 9.01 13.81
CA ILE A 115 -14.72 9.02 13.96
C ILE A 115 -15.27 10.31 13.37
N GLY A 116 -15.97 10.21 12.24
CA GLY A 116 -16.53 11.35 11.53
C GLY A 116 -17.90 11.05 10.92
N TYR A 117 -18.37 11.97 10.08
CA TYR A 117 -19.64 11.82 9.37
C TYR A 117 -19.69 10.55 8.51
N ASP A 118 -18.58 10.20 7.86
CA ASP A 118 -18.49 9.00 7.03
C ASP A 118 -18.69 7.71 7.85
N THR A 119 -18.18 7.67 9.08
CA THR A 119 -18.41 6.55 10.00
C THR A 119 -19.89 6.40 10.33
N LEU A 120 -20.58 7.52 10.61
CA LEU A 120 -22.01 7.52 10.91
C LEU A 120 -22.83 7.09 9.68
N ARG A 121 -22.45 7.58 8.49
CA ARG A 121 -23.09 7.22 7.22
C ARG A 121 -22.93 5.73 6.92
N MET A 122 -21.74 5.16 7.13
CA MET A 122 -21.49 3.73 6.94
C MET A 122 -22.30 2.89 7.93
N ASN A 123 -22.40 3.30 9.20
CA ASN A 123 -23.22 2.63 10.19
C ASN A 123 -24.71 2.65 9.81
N LYS A 124 -25.20 3.81 9.34
CA LYS A 124 -26.58 3.92 8.83
C LYS A 124 -26.81 3.02 7.62
N ALA A 125 -25.91 3.07 6.64
CA ALA A 125 -26.00 2.22 5.44
C ALA A 125 -25.98 0.72 5.78
N LYS A 126 -25.19 0.31 6.79
CA LYS A 126 -25.19 -1.07 7.29
C LYS A 126 -26.54 -1.43 7.92
N GLY A 127 -27.14 -0.54 8.69
CA GLY A 127 -28.48 -0.73 9.25
C GLY A 127 -29.57 -0.83 8.19
N ASP A 128 -29.53 0.04 7.18
CA ASP A 128 -30.46 0.03 6.05
C ASP A 128 -30.32 -1.25 5.22
N LEU A 129 -29.07 -1.70 4.97
CA LEU A 129 -28.80 -2.97 4.27
C LEU A 129 -29.32 -4.17 5.05
N GLN A 130 -29.12 -4.20 6.38
CA GLN A 130 -29.65 -5.27 7.23
C GLN A 130 -31.16 -5.34 7.13
N ARG A 131 -31.84 -4.18 7.16
CA ARG A 131 -33.30 -4.12 7.00
C ARG A 131 -33.78 -4.67 5.66
N LEU A 132 -33.06 -4.37 4.57
CA LEU A 132 -33.39 -4.91 3.25
C LEU A 132 -33.21 -6.43 3.18
N LEU A 133 -32.14 -6.95 3.78
CA LEU A 133 -31.90 -8.39 3.87
C LEU A 133 -33.00 -9.09 4.68
N ASP A 134 -33.38 -8.53 5.83
CA ASP A 134 -34.44 -9.09 6.68
C ASP A 134 -35.80 -9.15 5.94
N ILE A 135 -36.14 -8.11 5.17
CA ILE A 135 -37.34 -8.10 4.32
C ILE A 135 -37.26 -9.16 3.21
N SER A 136 -36.08 -9.34 2.60
CA SER A 136 -35.89 -10.32 1.53
C SER A 136 -35.97 -11.77 2.01
N ILE A 137 -35.67 -12.04 3.28
CA ILE A 137 -35.76 -13.37 3.90
C ILE A 137 -37.20 -13.70 4.31
N GLN A 138 -38.06 -12.71 4.50
CA GLN A 138 -39.46 -12.89 4.89
C GLN A 138 -40.44 -13.08 3.71
N ASN A 139 -40.01 -12.87 2.47
CA ASN A 139 -40.78 -13.13 1.24
C ASN A 139 -40.26 -14.37 0.51
#